data_AF-A0A349LVC7-F1
#
_entry.id   AF-A0A349LVC7-F1
#
_cell.length_a   1.000
_cell.length_b   1.000
_cell.length_c   1.000
_cell.angle_alpha   90.00
_cell.angle_beta   90.00
_cell.angle_gamma   90.00
#
_symmetry.space_group_name_H-M   'P 1'
#
loop_
_entity.id
_entity.type
_entity.pdbx_description
1 polymer ?
#
loop_
_entity_poly.entity_id
_entity_poly.type
_entity_poly.pdbx_seq_one_letter_code
_entity_poly.pdbx_strand_id
1 'polypeptide(L)'
;MKSRRITHLATALFMTLLSIGSAGAIAKPHHADEGAMPGMMLHRMLKGLDLTDAQQQQIRDLTDKFRASQPEREQMQQQQEQLQTLVKADTFDTNAARALLEKQQTQMLDRKIAGLQLLHDIRAVLTVEQKATLDAKMAKLKERAKDRQEDEREPR
;
A
#
# COMPACT_ATOMS: atom_id res chain seq x y z
N MET A 1 -45.20 69.43 -9.70
CA MET A 1 -44.42 69.07 -10.92
C MET A 1 -43.42 67.98 -10.56
N LYS A 2 -43.56 66.84 -11.25
CA LYS A 2 -42.54 65.82 -11.60
C LYS A 2 -41.71 65.16 -10.47
N SER A 3 -42.10 63.91 -10.20
CA SER A 3 -41.27 62.81 -9.74
C SER A 3 -39.92 62.69 -10.48
N ARG A 4 -38.91 62.12 -9.82
CA ARG A 4 -38.15 60.96 -10.33
C ARG A 4 -37.27 60.35 -9.24
N ARG A 5 -37.57 59.08 -8.91
CA ARG A 5 -36.63 58.10 -8.37
C ARG A 5 -35.54 57.85 -9.42
N ILE A 6 -34.33 57.50 -8.99
CA ILE A 6 -33.37 56.54 -9.57
C ILE A 6 -32.00 56.80 -8.92
N THR A 7 -31.58 55.91 -8.04
CA THR A 7 -30.16 55.63 -7.81
C THR A 7 -30.02 54.11 -7.91
N HIS A 8 -29.53 53.66 -9.05
CA HIS A 8 -29.21 52.25 -9.30
C HIS A 8 -28.04 51.87 -8.39
N LEU A 9 -28.30 50.97 -7.43
CA LEU A 9 -27.27 50.24 -6.72
C LEU A 9 -26.67 49.25 -7.72
N ALA A 10 -25.56 49.63 -8.36
CA ALA A 10 -24.86 48.79 -9.32
C ALA A 10 -24.27 47.57 -8.60
N THR A 11 -24.91 46.42 -8.77
CA THR A 11 -24.37 45.11 -8.43
C THR A 11 -23.17 44.83 -9.34
N ALA A 12 -21.96 45.09 -8.86
CA ALA A 12 -20.74 44.63 -9.50
C ALA A 12 -20.51 43.15 -9.11
N LEU A 13 -20.98 42.25 -9.96
CA LEU A 13 -20.66 40.83 -9.94
C LEU A 13 -19.18 40.66 -10.30
N PHE A 14 -18.31 40.50 -9.29
CA PHE A 14 -16.90 40.17 -9.52
C PHE A 14 -16.77 38.65 -9.71
N MET A 15 -17.05 38.19 -10.93
CA MET A 15 -16.72 36.84 -11.38
C MET A 15 -15.21 36.76 -11.62
N THR A 16 -14.44 36.38 -10.61
CA THR A 16 -13.05 35.95 -10.81
C THR A 16 -13.03 34.52 -11.33
N LEU A 17 -12.72 34.37 -12.62
CA LEU A 17 -12.26 33.13 -13.22
C LEU A 17 -11.00 32.66 -12.47
N LEU A 18 -11.12 31.57 -11.72
CA LEU A 18 -9.97 30.83 -11.22
C LEU A 18 -9.65 29.73 -12.26
N SER A 19 -8.83 30.07 -13.25
CA SER A 19 -8.23 29.09 -14.15
C SER A 19 -7.11 28.35 -13.41
N ILE A 20 -7.47 27.33 -12.64
CA ILE A 20 -6.51 26.31 -12.17
C ILE A 20 -6.43 25.24 -13.26
N GLY A 21 -5.54 25.48 -14.21
CA GLY A 21 -5.04 24.44 -15.10
C GLY A 21 -4.07 23.55 -14.34
N SER A 22 -4.57 22.41 -13.86
CA SER A 22 -3.76 21.25 -13.54
C SER A 22 -4.56 20.02 -13.91
N ALA A 23 -4.47 19.60 -15.17
CA ALA A 23 -4.72 18.21 -15.52
C ALA A 23 -3.58 17.41 -14.89
N GLY A 24 -3.71 17.12 -13.58
CA GLY A 24 -2.93 16.09 -12.94
C GLY A 24 -3.23 14.82 -13.72
N ALA A 25 -2.23 14.32 -14.46
CA ALA A 25 -2.27 12.99 -15.02
C ALA A 25 -2.74 12.08 -13.89
N ILE A 26 -3.83 11.34 -14.13
CA ILE A 26 -4.26 10.25 -13.25
C ILE A 26 -3.12 9.23 -13.33
N ALA A 27 -2.10 9.41 -12.49
CA ALA A 27 -1.09 8.42 -12.24
C ALA A 27 -1.86 7.19 -11.77
N LYS A 28 -1.77 6.11 -12.55
CA LYS A 28 -2.29 4.81 -12.16
C LYS A 28 -1.82 4.53 -10.73
N PRO A 29 -2.66 3.97 -9.84
CA PRO A 29 -2.26 3.65 -8.49
C PRO A 29 -1.00 2.78 -8.57
N HIS A 30 0.11 3.34 -8.11
CA HIS A 30 1.40 2.70 -8.16
C HIS A 30 1.34 1.45 -7.28
N HIS A 31 1.40 0.28 -7.91
CA HIS A 31 1.89 -0.92 -7.25
C HIS A 31 3.42 -0.84 -7.14
N ALA A 32 3.92 0.24 -6.53
CA ALA A 32 5.25 0.20 -5.97
C ALA A 32 5.21 -0.90 -4.89
N ASP A 33 6.19 -1.79 -4.96
CA ASP A 33 6.39 -3.03 -4.22
C ASP A 33 6.57 -2.83 -2.69
N GLU A 34 5.83 -1.91 -2.07
CA GLU A 34 5.87 -1.61 -0.63
C GLU A 34 4.89 -2.45 0.21
N GLY A 35 4.05 -3.26 -0.46
CA GLY A 35 2.94 -4.00 0.14
C GLY A 35 2.90 -5.49 -0.22
N ALA A 36 3.91 -6.04 -0.90
CA ALA A 36 3.98 -7.48 -1.07
C ALA A 36 4.12 -8.12 0.32
N MET A 37 3.01 -8.64 0.83
CA MET A 37 2.92 -9.29 2.13
C MET A 37 4.11 -10.25 2.28
N PRO A 38 4.95 -10.10 3.32
CA PRO A 38 6.16 -10.89 3.50
C PRO A 38 5.91 -12.39 3.29
N GLY A 39 4.76 -12.91 3.72
CA GLY A 39 4.39 -14.32 3.58
C GLY A 39 4.31 -14.85 2.13
N MET A 40 3.77 -14.10 1.16
CA MET A 40 3.63 -14.61 -0.22
C MET A 40 4.96 -14.61 -0.98
N MET A 41 5.78 -13.55 -0.82
CA MET A 41 7.13 -13.54 -1.36
C MET A 41 8.01 -14.61 -0.71
N LEU A 42 7.90 -14.78 0.61
CA LEU A 42 8.68 -15.74 1.37
C LEU A 42 8.46 -17.18 0.90
N HIS A 43 7.20 -17.57 0.66
CA HIS A 43 6.90 -18.89 0.11
C HIS A 43 7.61 -19.13 -1.24
N ARG A 44 7.64 -18.13 -2.13
CA ARG A 44 8.32 -18.23 -3.43
C ARG A 44 9.84 -18.31 -3.29
N MET A 45 10.42 -17.64 -2.30
CA MET A 45 11.86 -17.65 -2.04
C MET A 45 12.34 -18.97 -1.44
N LEU A 46 11.56 -19.54 -0.52
CA LEU A 46 11.85 -20.84 0.11
C LEU A 46 11.65 -22.01 -0.87
N LYS A 47 10.84 -21.83 -1.91
CA LYS A 47 10.65 -22.84 -2.95
C LYS A 47 11.99 -23.14 -3.65
N GLY A 48 12.33 -24.43 -3.70
CA GLY A 48 13.56 -24.93 -4.32
C GLY A 48 14.81 -24.72 -3.47
N LEU A 49 14.67 -24.52 -2.16
CA LEU A 49 15.72 -24.87 -1.20
C LEU A 49 15.59 -26.35 -0.87
N ASP A 50 16.71 -27.05 -0.75
CA ASP A 50 16.75 -28.46 -0.32
C ASP A 50 16.53 -28.54 1.20
N LEU A 51 15.27 -28.37 1.61
CA LEU A 51 14.84 -28.40 3.01
C LEU A 51 14.58 -29.83 3.47
N THR A 52 15.07 -30.21 4.64
CA THR A 52 14.71 -31.48 5.28
C THR A 52 13.23 -31.48 5.69
N ASP A 53 12.63 -32.65 5.85
CA ASP A 53 11.22 -32.76 6.27
C ASP A 53 10.94 -32.04 7.58
N ALA A 54 11.90 -32.11 8.53
CA ALA A 54 11.82 -31.40 9.80
C ALA A 54 11.83 -29.87 9.61
N GLN A 55 12.73 -29.34 8.76
CA GLN A 55 12.77 -27.91 8.45
C GLN A 55 11.48 -27.46 7.76
N GLN A 56 10.97 -28.24 6.80
CA GLN A 56 9.73 -27.92 6.12
C GLN A 56 8.55 -27.87 7.10
N GLN A 57 8.49 -28.79 8.06
CA GLN A 57 7.44 -28.77 9.07
C GLN A 57 7.52 -27.54 9.96
N GLN A 58 8.71 -27.22 10.48
CA GLN A 58 8.91 -26.01 11.29
C GLN A 58 8.55 -24.73 10.53
N ILE A 59 8.93 -24.64 9.26
CA ILE A 59 8.58 -23.52 8.40
C ILE A 59 7.07 -23.43 8.19
N ARG A 60 6.38 -24.56 7.95
CA ARG A 60 4.92 -24.60 7.83
C ARG A 60 4.26 -24.03 9.09
N ASP A 61 4.63 -24.54 10.26
CA ASP A 61 4.07 -24.11 11.54
C ASP A 61 4.29 -22.60 11.78
N LEU A 62 5.48 -22.08 11.49
CA LEU A 62 5.79 -20.65 11.56
C LEU A 62 4.91 -19.84 10.60
N THR A 63 4.77 -20.29 9.35
CA THR A 63 3.95 -19.58 8.35
C THR A 63 2.46 -19.63 8.67
N ASP A 64 1.95 -20.72 9.25
CA ASP A 64 0.55 -20.85 9.61
C ASP A 64 0.22 -19.99 10.84
N LYS A 65 1.12 -19.95 11.83
CA LYS A 65 1.02 -19.00 12.95
C LYS A 65 1.00 -17.55 12.47
N PHE A 66 1.87 -17.20 11.52
CA PHE A 66 1.89 -15.86 10.94
C PHE A 66 0.59 -15.55 10.17
N ARG A 67 0.07 -16.51 9.38
CA ARG A 67 -1.20 -16.34 8.66
C ARG A 67 -2.37 -16.14 9.61
N ALA A 68 -2.42 -16.90 10.70
CA ALA A 68 -3.47 -16.77 11.71
C ALA A 68 -3.43 -15.43 12.46
N SER A 69 -2.25 -14.77 12.54
CA SER A 69 -2.14 -13.43 13.12
C SER A 69 -2.43 -12.30 12.13
N GLN A 70 -2.56 -12.60 10.83
CA GLN A 70 -2.94 -11.58 9.85
C GLN A 70 -4.44 -11.29 9.93
N PRO A 71 -4.84 -10.02 9.79
CA PRO A 71 -6.24 -9.68 9.67
C PRO A 71 -6.86 -10.31 8.43
N GLU A 72 -8.13 -10.65 8.56
CA GLU A 72 -8.89 -11.29 7.51
C GLU A 72 -9.01 -10.39 6.27
N ARG A 73 -9.15 -11.03 5.10
CA ARG A 73 -9.33 -10.30 3.83
C ARG A 73 -10.57 -9.40 3.88
N GLU A 74 -11.62 -9.84 4.56
CA GLU A 74 -12.86 -9.09 4.74
C GLU A 74 -12.62 -7.77 5.49
N GLN A 75 -11.79 -7.79 6.54
CA GLN A 75 -11.46 -6.56 7.28
C GLN A 75 -10.74 -5.53 6.39
N MET A 76 -9.86 -5.98 5.48
CA MET A 76 -9.20 -5.10 4.52
C MET A 76 -10.19 -4.55 3.47
N GLN A 77 -11.12 -5.37 3.01
CA GLN A 77 -12.15 -4.93 2.06
C GLN A 77 -13.05 -3.86 2.68
N GLN A 78 -13.51 -4.07 3.91
CA GLN A 78 -14.31 -3.09 4.65
C GLN A 78 -13.58 -1.74 4.81
N GLN A 79 -12.27 -1.76 5.11
CA GLN A 79 -11.47 -0.53 5.20
C GLN A 79 -11.38 0.20 3.85
N GLN A 80 -11.29 -0.54 2.75
CA GLN A 80 -11.28 0.03 1.40
C GLN A 80 -12.64 0.62 1.03
N GLU A 81 -13.74 -0.05 1.39
CA GLU A 81 -15.10 0.46 1.20
C GLU A 81 -15.37 1.73 2.01
N GLN A 82 -14.86 1.82 3.24
CA GLN A 82 -14.95 3.03 4.07
C GLN A 82 -14.24 4.21 3.41
N LEU A 83 -13.03 4.02 2.88
CA LEU A 83 -12.34 5.07 2.10
C LEU A 83 -13.12 5.46 0.85
N GLN A 84 -13.68 4.48 0.11
CA GLN A 84 -14.51 4.78 -1.05
C GLN A 84 -15.76 5.58 -0.68
N THR A 85 -16.37 5.30 0.48
CA THR A 85 -17.54 6.02 0.97
C THR A 85 -17.19 7.48 1.28
N LEU A 86 -16.06 7.73 1.93
CA LEU A 86 -15.57 9.09 2.20
C LEU A 86 -15.31 9.89 0.92
N VAL A 87 -14.80 9.23 -0.13
CA VAL A 87 -14.55 9.86 -1.44
C VAL A 87 -15.86 10.15 -2.19
N LYS A 88 -16.89 9.33 -2.02
CA LYS A 88 -18.19 9.46 -2.72
C LYS A 88 -19.18 10.38 -1.99
N ALA A 89 -18.86 10.84 -0.78
CA ALA A 89 -19.73 11.73 -0.02
C ALA A 89 -19.84 13.12 -0.65
N ASP A 90 -20.99 13.78 -0.50
CA ASP A 90 -21.23 15.14 -1.02
C ASP A 90 -20.23 16.18 -0.46
N THR A 91 -19.74 15.94 0.76
CA THR A 91 -18.68 16.72 1.41
C THR A 91 -17.59 15.80 1.93
N PHE A 92 -16.33 16.18 1.70
CA PHE A 92 -15.18 15.39 2.15
C PHE A 92 -14.88 15.62 3.65
N ASP A 93 -15.01 14.57 4.46
CA ASP A 93 -14.61 14.59 5.87
C ASP A 93 -13.13 14.22 6.02
N THR A 94 -12.29 15.26 6.05
CA THR A 94 -10.84 15.13 6.26
C THR A 94 -10.48 14.44 7.59
N ASN A 95 -11.26 14.63 8.65
CA ASN A 95 -10.95 14.07 9.96
C ASN A 95 -11.23 12.56 9.99
N ALA A 96 -12.36 12.14 9.42
CA ALA A 96 -12.67 10.72 9.26
C ALA A 96 -11.65 10.01 8.36
N ALA A 97 -11.24 10.64 7.25
CA ALA A 97 -10.21 10.10 6.37
C ALA A 97 -8.86 9.94 7.11
N ARG A 98 -8.44 10.95 7.87
CA ARG A 98 -7.19 10.89 8.65
C ARG A 98 -7.22 9.75 9.66
N ALA A 99 -8.29 9.65 10.46
CA ALA A 99 -8.42 8.60 11.48
C ALA A 99 -8.37 7.18 10.87
N LEU A 100 -9.02 6.98 9.72
CA LEU A 100 -9.02 5.70 9.02
C LEU A 100 -7.62 5.35 8.48
N LEU A 101 -6.91 6.32 7.90
CA LEU A 101 -5.57 6.12 7.36
C LEU A 101 -4.52 5.90 8.46
N GLU A 102 -4.61 6.59 9.59
CA GLU A 102 -3.74 6.35 10.75
C GLU A 102 -3.90 4.92 11.27
N LYS A 103 -5.14 4.44 11.39
CA LYS A 103 -5.40 3.04 11.77
C LYS A 103 -4.80 2.05 10.76
N GLN A 104 -4.94 2.32 9.47
CA GLN A 104 -4.35 1.47 8.43
C GLN A 104 -2.82 1.48 8.50
N GLN A 105 -2.21 2.63 8.76
CA GLN A 105 -0.76 2.77 8.89
C GLN A 105 -0.21 1.91 10.04
N THR A 106 -0.84 1.95 11.22
CA THR A 106 -0.44 1.10 12.36
C THR A 106 -0.55 -0.38 12.00
N GLN A 107 -1.66 -0.79 11.39
CA GLN A 107 -1.81 -2.19 10.97
C GLN A 107 -0.77 -2.60 9.93
N MET A 108 -0.44 -1.73 8.96
CA MET A 108 0.62 -2.03 8.00
C MET A 108 1.98 -2.17 8.68
N LEU A 109 2.29 -1.31 9.66
CA LEU A 109 3.53 -1.39 10.42
C LEU A 109 3.64 -2.72 11.18
N ASP A 110 2.58 -3.10 11.90
CA ASP A 110 2.55 -4.35 12.68
C ASP A 110 2.75 -5.57 11.77
N ARG A 111 2.10 -5.59 10.60
CA ARG A 111 2.27 -6.67 9.62
C ARG A 111 3.69 -6.72 9.06
N LYS A 112 4.32 -5.56 8.79
CA LYS A 112 5.71 -5.48 8.34
C LYS A 112 6.65 -6.06 9.40
N ILE A 113 6.47 -5.67 10.66
CA ILE A 113 7.25 -6.20 11.79
C ILE A 113 7.06 -7.70 11.93
N ALA A 114 5.81 -8.19 11.94
CA ALA A 114 5.51 -9.62 12.03
C ALA A 114 6.15 -10.42 10.88
N GLY A 115 6.20 -9.84 9.67
CA GLY A 115 6.85 -10.48 8.53
C GLY A 115 8.39 -10.51 8.62
N LEU A 116 9.00 -9.47 9.19
CA LEU A 116 10.43 -9.46 9.51
C LEU A 116 10.77 -10.53 10.56
N GLN A 117 9.93 -10.64 11.60
CA GLN A 117 10.06 -11.69 12.61
C GLN A 117 9.93 -13.09 12.00
N LEU A 118 8.92 -13.33 11.17
CA LEU A 118 8.77 -14.59 10.46
C LEU A 118 10.01 -14.94 9.63
N LEU A 119 10.55 -13.98 8.87
CA LEU A 119 11.76 -14.20 8.09
C LEU A 119 12.95 -14.52 8.99
N HIS A 120 13.12 -13.79 10.09
CA HIS A 120 14.17 -14.06 11.08
C HIS A 120 14.08 -15.49 11.61
N ASP A 121 12.89 -15.93 12.02
CA ASP A 121 12.67 -17.25 12.61
C ASP A 121 12.88 -18.38 11.60
N ILE A 122 12.43 -18.19 10.36
CA ILE A 122 12.72 -19.13 9.27
C ILE A 122 14.22 -19.20 9.00
N ARG A 123 14.94 -18.07 8.98
CA ARG A 123 16.39 -18.08 8.80
C ARG A 123 17.09 -18.88 9.91
N ALA A 124 16.59 -18.87 11.14
CA ALA A 124 17.18 -19.67 12.22
C ALA A 124 17.11 -21.18 11.97
N VAL A 125 16.10 -21.65 11.23
CA VAL A 125 15.91 -23.07 10.86
C VAL A 125 16.86 -23.54 9.73
N LEU A 126 17.36 -22.60 8.92
CA LEU A 126 18.16 -22.91 7.73
C LEU A 126 19.64 -23.15 8.04
N THR A 127 20.28 -24.03 7.26
CA THR A 127 21.74 -24.19 7.25
C THR A 127 22.44 -22.98 6.63
N VAL A 128 23.76 -22.92 6.74
CA VAL A 128 24.57 -21.83 6.17
C VAL A 128 24.42 -21.76 4.65
N GLU A 129 24.44 -22.89 3.97
CA GLU A 129 24.32 -23.00 2.51
C GLU A 129 22.91 -22.61 2.03
N GLN A 130 21.87 -23.02 2.77
CA GLN A 130 20.49 -22.65 2.50
C GLN A 130 20.26 -21.13 2.68
N LYS A 131 20.86 -20.52 3.72
CA LYS A 131 20.84 -19.06 3.92
C LYS A 131 21.48 -18.32 2.74
N ALA A 132 22.64 -18.77 2.28
CA ALA A 132 23.31 -18.18 1.13
C ALA A 132 22.44 -18.25 -0.14
N THR A 133 21.75 -19.38 -0.35
CA THR A 133 20.81 -19.55 -1.46
C THR A 133 19.61 -18.61 -1.34
N LEU A 134 19.06 -18.46 -0.14
CA LEU A 134 17.97 -17.53 0.14
C LEU A 134 18.40 -16.08 -0.15
N ASP A 135 19.59 -15.67 0.29
CA ASP A 135 20.13 -14.31 0.09
C ASP A 135 20.36 -14.01 -1.40
N ALA A 136 20.86 -14.97 -2.16
CA ALA A 136 20.99 -14.84 -3.62
C ALA A 136 19.63 -14.64 -4.31
N LYS A 137 18.60 -15.37 -3.88
CA LYS A 137 17.22 -15.20 -4.40
C LYS A 137 16.66 -13.82 -4.05
N MET A 138 16.89 -13.32 -2.84
CA MET A 138 16.49 -11.97 -2.42
C MET A 138 17.18 -10.89 -3.26
N ALA A 139 18.49 -11.02 -3.48
CA ALA A 139 19.25 -10.08 -4.31
C ALA A 139 18.69 -10.02 -5.74
N LYS A 140 18.40 -11.17 -6.35
CA LYS A 140 17.80 -11.26 -7.68
C LYS A 140 16.40 -10.65 -7.77
N LEU A 141 15.58 -10.81 -6.73
CA LEU A 141 14.27 -10.17 -6.68
C LEU A 141 14.40 -8.65 -6.61
N LYS A 142 15.34 -8.14 -5.82
CA LYS A 142 15.63 -6.71 -5.70
C LYS A 142 16.13 -6.12 -7.01
N GLU A 143 17.02 -6.81 -7.72
CA GLU A 143 17.50 -6.41 -9.05
C GLU A 143 16.33 -6.30 -10.04
N ARG A 144 15.53 -7.36 -10.18
CA ARG A 144 14.34 -7.33 -11.05
C ARG A 144 13.33 -6.24 -10.69
N ALA A 145 13.25 -5.87 -9.42
CA ALA A 145 12.39 -4.77 -8.98
C ALA A 145 12.95 -3.41 -9.39
N LYS A 146 14.28 -3.23 -9.42
CA LYS A 146 14.94 -2.04 -9.95
C LYS A 146 14.75 -1.94 -11.46
N ASP A 147 14.98 -3.03 -12.20
CA ASP A 147 14.83 -3.04 -13.67
C ASP A 147 13.41 -2.60 -14.07
N ARG A 148 12.38 -3.13 -13.38
CA ARG A 148 11.00 -2.69 -13.60
C ARG A 148 10.78 -1.21 -13.31
N GLN A 149 11.40 -0.68 -12.26
CA GLN A 149 11.30 0.76 -11.95
C GLN A 149 12.01 1.63 -12.99
N GLU A 150 13.10 1.14 -13.58
CA GLU A 150 13.83 1.83 -14.64
C GLU A 150 13.04 1.82 -15.95
N ASP A 151 12.50 0.67 -16.36
CA ASP A 151 11.60 0.53 -17.51
C ASP A 151 10.35 1.44 -17.41
N GLU A 152 9.82 1.62 -16.19
CA GLU A 152 8.67 2.50 -15.94
C GLU A 152 9.02 4.00 -15.96
N ARG A 153 10.29 4.35 -15.73
CA ARG A 153 10.77 5.75 -15.73
C ARG A 153 11.14 6.24 -17.13
N GLU A 154 11.40 5.34 -18.07
CA GLU A 154 11.64 5.70 -19.46
C GLU A 154 10.31 5.93 -20.20
N PRO A 155 10.04 7.14 -20.73
CA PRO A 155 8.86 7.36 -21.55
C PRO A 155 9.00 6.57 -22.86
N ARG A 156 7.99 5.75 -23.17
CA ARG A 156 7.90 5.01 -24.45
C ARG A 156 7.72 5.93 -25.64
#